data_AF-A0A5D0T4F5-F1
#
_entry.id   AF-A0A5D0T4F5-F1
#
_cell.length_a   1.000
_cell.length_b   1.000
_cell.length_c   1.000
_cell.angle_alpha   90.00
_cell.angle_beta   90.00
_cell.angle_gamma   90.00
#
_symmetry.space_group_name_H-M   'P 1'
#
loop_
_entity.id
_entity.type
_entity.pdbx_description
1 polymer ?
#
loop_
_entity_poly.entity_id
_entity_poly.type
_entity_poly.pdbx_seq_one_letter_code
_entity_poly.pdbx_strand_id
1 'polypeptide(L)' 'MSHRPPTQSGRVTSAKIVIAGGFGVGKTTLVGSVSEITPLTTEAIMTSAGVGVDDTRQVPGRATTTVAMDFGRIT' A
#
# COMPACT_ATOMS: atom_id res chain seq x y z
N MET A 1 33.64 28.33 -27.29
CA MET A 1 32.86 28.31 -26.02
C MET A 1 31.94 27.12 -26.07
N SER A 2 32.27 26.02 -25.38
CA SER A 2 31.51 24.76 -25.45
C SER A 2 30.36 24.78 -24.45
N HIS A 3 29.13 24.74 -24.94
CA HIS A 3 27.92 24.67 -24.12
C HIS A 3 27.64 23.20 -23.79
N ARG A 4 28.03 22.77 -22.60
CA ARG A 4 27.65 21.46 -22.06
C ARG A 4 26.16 21.50 -21.72
N PRO A 5 25.30 20.67 -22.34
CA PRO A 5 23.90 20.65 -21.98
C PRO A 5 23.76 20.23 -20.50
N PRO A 6 22.79 20.80 -19.77
CA PRO A 6 22.53 20.38 -18.40
C PRO A 6 22.24 18.88 -18.40
N THR A 7 22.97 18.13 -17.58
CA THR A 7 22.63 16.74 -17.26
C THR A 7 21.20 16.73 -16.77
N GLN A 8 20.31 16.09 -17.53
CA GLN A 8 18.91 15.93 -17.18
C GLN A 8 18.86 15.14 -15.87
N SER A 9 18.78 15.87 -14.75
CA SER A 9 18.57 15.27 -13.44
C SER A 9 17.31 14.42 -13.55
N GLY A 10 17.43 13.13 -13.28
CA GLY A 10 16.34 12.16 -13.45
C GLY A 10 15.08 12.69 -12.79
N ARG A 11 14.04 12.90 -13.59
CA ARG A 11 12.79 13.47 -13.10
C ARG A 11 12.15 12.43 -12.18
N VAL A 12 12.12 12.69 -10.87
CA VAL A 12 11.45 11.81 -9.91
C VAL A 12 9.97 11.77 -10.26
N THR A 13 9.49 10.61 -10.69
CA THR A 13 8.08 10.38 -10.99
C THR A 13 7.41 9.84 -9.73
N SER A 14 6.41 10.55 -9.21
CA SER A 14 5.60 10.04 -8.11
C SER A 14 4.57 9.03 -8.62
N ALA A 15 4.37 7.96 -7.87
CA ALA A 15 3.34 6.98 -8.13
C ALA A 15 2.45 6.81 -6.89
N LYS A 16 1.15 6.62 -7.10
CA LYS A 16 0.23 6.17 -6.06
C LYS A 16 -0.12 4.72 -6.38
N ILE A 17 0.31 3.80 -5.52
CA ILE A 17 0.11 2.37 -5.69
C ILE A 17 -0.94 1.91 -4.68
N VAL A 18 -1.94 1.16 -5.15
CA VAL A 18 -2.99 0.58 -4.29
C VAL A 18 -2.91 -0.94 -4.40
N ILE A 19 -2.81 -1.60 -3.25
CA ILE A 19 -2.88 -3.06 -3.15
C ILE A 19 -4.29 -3.45 -2.71
N ALA A 20 -5.03 -4.14 -3.58
CA ALA A 20 -6.39 -4.60 -3.35
C ALA A 20 -6.47 -6.13 -3.37
N GLY A 21 -7.49 -6.69 -2.72
CA GLY A 21 -7.71 -8.14 -2.59
C GLY A 21 -8.56 -8.48 -1.37
N GLY A 22 -9.01 -9.72 -1.27
CA GLY A 22 -9.90 -10.18 -0.20
C GLY A 22 -9.29 -10.12 1.21
N PHE A 23 -10.07 -10.43 2.24
CA PHE A 23 -9.58 -10.45 3.63
C PHE A 23 -8.52 -11.54 3.84
N GLY A 24 -7.58 -11.28 4.74
CA GLY A 24 -6.57 -12.27 5.14
C GLY A 24 -5.48 -12.58 4.11
N VAL A 25 -5.60 -12.15 2.85
CA VAL A 25 -4.64 -12.51 1.77
C VAL A 25 -3.22 -11.90 1.89
N GLY A 26 -2.91 -11.22 3.00
CA GLY A 26 -1.56 -10.70 3.26
C GLY A 26 -1.26 -9.30 2.73
N LYS A 27 -2.25 -8.48 2.40
CA LYS A 27 -2.04 -7.11 1.87
C LYS A 27 -1.16 -6.24 2.79
N THR A 28 -1.47 -6.21 4.08
CA THR A 28 -0.71 -5.46 5.09
C THR A 28 0.71 -6.00 5.22
N THR A 29 0.86 -7.33 5.14
CA THR A 29 2.17 -8.00 5.15
C THR A 29 3.01 -7.58 3.95
N LEU A 30 2.42 -7.53 2.75
CA LEU A 30 3.10 -7.06 1.54
C LEU A 30 3.59 -5.63 1.71
N VAL A 31 2.71 -4.70 2.14
CA VAL A 31 3.09 -3.29 2.35
C VAL A 31 4.25 -3.19 3.35
N GLY A 32 4.22 -3.93 4.46
CA GLY A 32 5.33 -3.95 5.42
C GLY A 32 6.61 -4.56 4.87
N SER A 33 6.53 -5.55 3.99
CA SER A 33 7.72 -6.23 3.44
C SER A 33 8.51 -5.40 2.43
N VAL A 34 7.84 -4.49 1.71
CA VAL A 34 8.46 -3.64 0.69
C VAL A 34 8.77 -2.24 1.20
N SER A 35 8.26 -1.88 2.39
CA SER A 35 8.48 -0.58 2.99
C SER A 35 9.84 -0.53 3.70
N GLU A 36 10.54 0.58 3.55
CA GLU A 36 11.80 0.87 4.25
C GLU A 36 11.57 1.51 5.63
N ILE A 37 10.32 1.87 5.94
CA ILE A 37 9.91 2.44 7.22
C ILE A 37 8.73 1.65 7.80
N THR A 38 8.42 1.86 9.08
CA THR A 38 7.20 1.28 9.65
C THR A 38 5.97 1.90 8.95
N PRO A 39 5.11 1.10 8.27
CA PRO A 39 3.95 1.65 7.59
C PRO A 39 2.95 2.25 8.59
N LEU A 40 2.30 3.34 8.19
CA LEU A 40 1.16 3.87 8.94
C LEU A 40 -0.01 2.92 8.76
N THR A 41 -0.63 2.49 9.86
CA THR A 41 -1.79 1.60 9.83
C THR A 41 -3.02 2.27 10.42
N THR A 42 -4.20 1.98 9.86
CA THR A 42 -5.48 2.46 10.40
C THR A 42 -6.52 1.37 10.23
N GLU A 43 -7.32 1.16 11.28
CA GLU A 43 -8.46 0.25 11.26
C GLU A 43 -9.70 0.98 10.78
N ALA A 44 -10.45 0.37 9.86
CA ALA A 44 -11.74 0.86 9.39
C ALA A 44 -12.80 -0.25 9.53
N ILE A 45 -14.03 0.12 9.93
CA ILE A 45 -15.13 -0.85 10.01
C ILE A 45 -15.40 -1.43 8.63
N MET A 46 -15.56 -2.76 8.56
CA MET A 46 -15.95 -3.42 7.32
C MET A 46 -17.28 -2.86 6.82
N THR A 47 -17.30 -2.40 5.58
CA THR A 47 -18.53 -1.91 4.97
C THR A 47 -19.34 -3.06 4.38
N SER A 48 -20.63 -2.84 4.14
CA SER A 48 -21.51 -3.81 3.48
C SER A 48 -21.01 -4.27 2.11
N ALA A 49 -20.10 -3.51 1.48
CA ALA A 49 -19.48 -3.86 0.20
C ALA A 49 -18.60 -5.12 0.24
N GLY A 50 -18.11 -5.54 1.42
CA GLY A 50 -17.34 -6.78 1.59
C GLY A 50 -18.19 -8.04 1.81
N VAL A 51 -19.49 -7.88 2.10
CA VAL A 51 -20.38 -9.01 2.41
C VAL A 51 -20.56 -9.89 1.16
N GLY A 52 -20.18 -11.17 1.28
CA GLY A 52 -20.29 -12.16 0.20
C GLY A 52 -19.14 -12.13 -0.82
N VAL A 53 -18.24 -11.14 -0.77
CA VAL A 53 -17.01 -11.07 -1.59
C VAL A 53 -15.81 -11.58 -0.81
N ASP A 54 -15.77 -11.27 0.49
CA ASP A 54 -14.63 -11.57 1.34
C ASP A 54 -14.79 -12.89 2.10
N ASP A 55 -13.76 -13.73 2.05
CA ASP A 55 -13.70 -14.98 2.81
C ASP A 55 -13.31 -14.71 4.27
N THR A 56 -14.32 -14.50 5.11
CA THR A 56 -14.13 -14.25 6.54
C THR A 56 -13.76 -15.51 7.33
N ARG A 57 -13.80 -16.71 6.73
CA ARG A 57 -13.39 -17.96 7.40
C ARG A 57 -11.91 -17.94 7.79
N GLN A 58 -11.10 -17.16 7.06
CA GLN A 58 -9.67 -16.99 7.35
C GLN A 58 -9.40 -15.96 8.47
N VAL A 59 -10.41 -15.17 8.86
CA VAL A 59 -10.32 -14.16 9.93
C VAL A 59 -11.60 -14.16 10.80
N PRO A 60 -11.91 -15.27 11.49
CA PRO A 60 -13.17 -15.39 12.24
C PRO A 60 -13.30 -14.29 13.30
N GLY A 61 -14.44 -13.60 13.32
CA GLY A 61 -14.75 -12.55 14.30
C GLY A 61 -14.09 -11.19 14.04
N ARG A 62 -13.30 -11.02 12.96
CA ARG A 62 -12.70 -9.73 12.63
C ARG A 62 -13.75 -8.81 12.01
N ALA A 63 -14.03 -7.68 12.66
CA ALA A 63 -15.07 -6.70 12.26
C ALA A 63 -14.51 -5.48 11.49
N THR A 64 -13.18 -5.35 11.45
CA THR A 64 -12.46 -4.23 10.84
C THR A 64 -11.47 -4.72 9.79
N THR A 65 -11.16 -3.85 8.83
CA THR A 65 -10.03 -4.03 7.92
C THR A 65 -8.90 -3.07 8.28
N THR A 66 -7.67 -3.54 8.12
CA THR A 66 -6.46 -2.73 8.29
C THR A 66 -6.04 -2.16 6.94
N VAL A 67 -5.85 -0.84 6.87
CA VAL A 67 -5.15 -0.19 5.76
C VAL A 67 -3.72 0.10 6.22
N ALA A 68 -2.73 -0.23 5.40
CA ALA A 68 -1.33 0.16 5.60
C ALA A 68 -0.91 1.12 4.48
N MET A 69 -0.21 2.20 4.83
CA MET A 69 0.24 3.24 3.92
C MET A 69 1.70 3.60 4.19
N ASP A 70 2.45 3.82 3.12
CA ASP A 70 3.82 4.32 3.16
C ASP A 70 4.00 5.43 2.08
N PHE A 71 4.81 6.44 2.41
CA PHE A 71 5.19 7.56 1.53
C PHE A 71 6.71 7.61 1.27
N GLY A 72 7.42 6.50 1.51
CA GLY A 72 8.83 6.32 1.23
C GLY A 72 9.21 6.60 -0.23
N ARG A 73 10.49 6.84 -0.47
CA ARG A 73 11.07 7.01 -1.81
C ARG A 73 11.91 5.80 -2.12
N ILE A 74 11.74 5.24 -3.32
CA ILE A 74 12.67 4.24 -3.85
C ILE A 74 13.94 4.99 -4.25
N THR A 75 15.06 4.71 -3.58
CA THR A 75 16.39 5.28 -3.89
C THR A 75 17.19 4.43 -4.85
#